data_AF-A0A2M8NJ47-F1
#
_entry.id   AF-A0A2M8NJ47-F1
#
_cell.length_a   1.000
_cell.length_b   1.000
_cell.length_c   1.000
_cell.angle_alpha   90.00
_cell.angle_beta   90.00
_cell.angle_gamma   90.00
#
_symmetry.space_group_name_H-M   'P 1'
#
loop_
_entity.id
_entity.type
_entity.pdbx_description
1 polymer ?
#
loop_
_entity_poly.entity_id
_entity_poly.type
_entity_poly.pdbx_seq_one_letter_code
_entity_poly.pdbx_strand_id
1 'polypeptide(L)'
;MFLVSIPFQDVARGLLRSFDLASLSADPVSGILLMLSLMFLLVGYFLLSSLWDSRTALRGMGLGLLIFGGITSLGAGWSISVTGAENPNQLWHSRVSSRDLFLLRATLLDVAKREGRGFAERTPIYALVPSDGVVAWMLRDFNDTVFIQDFSQAASQPVLILPDYGTSFDLGAPYVGQDFAVSRALSAQPFNTLDLPAWWSLGQSRAPIIRSEVVVLWLRQDIYQGVPFNDGLAG
;
A
#
# COMPACT_ATOMS: atom_id res chain seq x y z
N MET A 1 -6.12 7.30 -29.65
CA MET A 1 -6.23 6.67 -28.31
C MET A 1 -6.48 7.68 -27.20
N PHE A 2 -5.75 8.80 -27.14
CA PHE A 2 -5.96 9.86 -26.12
C PHE A 2 -7.39 10.43 -26.05
N LEU A 3 -8.10 10.50 -27.18
CA LEU A 3 -9.49 10.98 -27.25
C LEU A 3 -10.50 10.10 -26.49
N VAL A 4 -10.17 8.83 -26.22
CA VAL A 4 -11.08 7.90 -25.53
C VAL A 4 -10.63 7.68 -24.08
N SER A 5 -9.32 7.62 -23.83
CA SER A 5 -8.78 7.26 -22.52
C SER A 5 -9.04 8.31 -21.44
N ILE A 6 -8.88 9.60 -21.75
CA ILE A 6 -9.08 10.67 -20.77
C ILE A 6 -10.56 10.80 -20.39
N PRO A 7 -11.51 10.89 -21.35
CA PRO A 7 -12.92 10.93 -21.01
C PRO A 7 -13.40 9.66 -20.27
N PHE A 8 -12.85 8.50 -20.62
CA PHE A 8 -13.12 7.25 -19.90
C PHE A 8 -12.67 7.30 -18.43
N GLN A 9 -11.45 7.78 -18.18
CA GLN A 9 -10.94 7.94 -16.82
C GLN A 9 -11.76 8.95 -15.99
N ASP A 10 -12.27 10.00 -16.61
CA ASP A 10 -13.13 10.98 -15.93
C ASP A 10 -14.48 10.39 -15.54
N VAL A 11 -15.12 9.68 -16.46
CA VAL A 11 -16.37 8.96 -16.19
C VAL A 11 -16.14 7.88 -15.12
N ALA A 12 -15.03 7.17 -15.18
CA ALA A 12 -14.65 6.16 -14.18
C ALA A 12 -14.45 6.79 -12.77
N ARG A 13 -13.84 7.97 -12.68
CA ARG A 13 -13.76 8.73 -11.41
C ARG A 13 -15.13 9.21 -10.93
N GLY A 14 -16.01 9.60 -11.85
CA GLY A 14 -17.39 9.93 -11.55
C GLY A 14 -18.14 8.73 -10.94
N LEU A 15 -17.94 7.54 -11.51
CA LEU A 15 -18.53 6.29 -11.01
C LEU A 15 -18.10 5.96 -9.58
N LEU A 16 -16.83 6.16 -9.23
CA LEU A 16 -16.34 5.97 -7.85
C LEU A 16 -17.02 6.87 -6.82
N ARG A 17 -17.48 8.06 -7.24
CA ARG A 17 -18.14 9.02 -6.35
C ARG A 17 -19.65 8.79 -6.28
N SER A 18 -20.22 8.10 -7.27
CA SER A 18 -21.65 7.84 -7.38
C SER A 18 -22.06 6.53 -6.69
N PHE A 19 -23.25 6.52 -6.08
CA PHE A 19 -23.84 5.27 -5.56
C PHE A 19 -24.59 4.49 -6.64
N ASP A 20 -25.15 5.22 -7.62
CA ASP A 20 -25.89 4.66 -8.76
C ASP A 20 -25.63 5.49 -10.04
N LEU A 21 -25.90 4.92 -11.22
CA LEU A 21 -25.75 5.55 -12.53
C LEU A 21 -26.55 6.85 -12.66
N ALA A 22 -27.73 6.91 -12.02
CA ALA A 22 -28.55 8.13 -11.99
C ALA A 22 -27.90 9.28 -11.21
N SER A 23 -26.97 8.97 -10.29
CA SER A 23 -26.22 9.94 -9.48
C SER A 23 -24.83 10.25 -10.03
N LEU A 24 -24.54 9.84 -11.27
CA LEU A 24 -23.24 10.04 -11.89
C LEU A 24 -22.94 11.54 -12.05
N SER A 25 -22.02 12.05 -11.23
CA SER A 25 -21.46 13.39 -11.37
C SER A 25 -20.14 13.33 -12.15
N ALA A 26 -20.22 13.03 -13.45
CA ALA A 26 -19.08 13.15 -14.36
C ALA A 26 -19.09 14.53 -15.02
N ASP A 27 -17.93 15.01 -15.46
CA ASP A 27 -17.86 16.22 -16.30
C ASP A 27 -18.70 16.00 -17.57
N PRO A 28 -19.72 16.84 -17.86
CA PRO A 28 -20.55 16.71 -19.05
C PRO A 28 -19.73 16.65 -20.34
N VAL A 29 -18.61 17.38 -20.42
CA VAL A 29 -17.74 17.40 -21.59
C VAL A 29 -17.11 16.03 -21.81
N SER A 30 -16.59 15.41 -20.76
CA SER A 30 -16.00 14.07 -20.82
C SER A 30 -17.07 13.02 -21.17
N GLY A 31 -18.29 13.15 -20.66
CA GLY A 31 -19.42 12.31 -21.08
C GLY A 31 -19.70 12.40 -22.58
N ILE A 32 -19.76 13.62 -23.13
CA ILE A 32 -20.00 13.87 -24.56
C ILE A 32 -18.85 13.32 -25.41
N LEU A 33 -17.60 13.55 -25.02
CA LEU A 33 -16.43 13.07 -25.77
C LEU A 33 -16.34 11.53 -25.78
N LEU A 34 -16.70 10.89 -24.67
CA LEU A 34 -16.79 9.44 -24.58
C LEU A 34 -17.88 8.90 -25.53
N MET A 35 -19.07 9.51 -25.51
CA MET A 35 -20.18 9.14 -26.39
C MET A 35 -19.81 9.33 -27.87
N LEU A 36 -19.19 10.46 -28.21
CA LEU A 36 -18.71 10.75 -29.57
C LEU A 36 -17.68 9.71 -30.03
N SER A 37 -16.75 9.34 -29.15
CA SER A 37 -15.75 8.31 -29.43
C SER A 37 -16.38 6.94 -29.69
N LEU A 38 -17.39 6.57 -28.90
CA LEU A 38 -18.16 5.34 -29.12
C LEU A 38 -18.92 5.37 -30.44
N MET A 39 -19.51 6.51 -30.81
CA MET A 39 -20.15 6.68 -32.12
C MET A 39 -19.17 6.53 -33.27
N PHE A 40 -17.97 7.11 -33.18
CA PHE A 40 -16.94 6.92 -34.20
C PHE A 40 -16.49 5.45 -34.33
N LEU A 41 -16.38 4.74 -33.20
CA LEU A 41 -16.04 3.32 -33.20
C LEU A 41 -17.14 2.50 -33.89
N LEU A 42 -18.41 2.80 -33.60
CA LEU A 42 -19.57 2.14 -34.21
C LEU A 42 -19.66 2.41 -35.72
N VAL A 43 -19.54 3.68 -36.14
CA VAL A 43 -19.56 4.05 -37.57
C VAL A 43 -18.36 3.43 -38.29
N GLY A 44 -17.18 3.46 -37.67
CA GLY A 44 -15.98 2.79 -38.19
C GLY A 44 -16.20 1.31 -38.42
N TYR A 45 -16.83 0.59 -37.47
CA TYR A 45 -17.21 -0.81 -37.64
C TYR A 45 -18.06 -1.03 -38.89
N PHE A 46 -19.13 -0.27 -39.06
CA PHE A 46 -20.04 -0.43 -40.20
C PHE A 46 -19.35 -0.14 -41.53
N LEU A 47 -18.50 0.89 -41.58
CA LEU A 47 -17.72 1.22 -42.78
C LEU A 47 -16.75 0.09 -43.16
N LEU A 48 -15.98 -0.43 -42.20
CA LEU A 48 -15.06 -1.54 -42.46
C LEU A 48 -15.82 -2.83 -42.84
N SER A 49 -16.93 -3.11 -42.16
CA SER A 49 -17.78 -4.27 -42.45
C SER A 49 -18.40 -4.20 -43.84
N SER A 50 -18.75 -3.00 -44.32
CA SER A 50 -19.29 -2.77 -45.66
C SER A 50 -18.25 -3.04 -46.74
N LEU A 51 -16.97 -2.70 -46.48
CA LEU A 51 -15.90 -2.86 -47.44
C LEU A 51 -15.39 -4.31 -47.55
N TRP A 52 -15.10 -4.98 -46.44
CA TRP A 52 -14.21 -6.16 -46.39
C TRP A 52 -14.84 -7.42 -45.75
N ASP A 53 -16.17 -7.45 -45.58
CA ASP A 53 -16.94 -8.45 -44.82
C ASP A 53 -16.88 -8.27 -43.29
N SER A 54 -18.01 -8.56 -42.63
CA SER A 54 -18.23 -8.36 -41.19
C SER A 54 -17.26 -9.18 -40.35
N ARG A 55 -16.92 -10.39 -40.78
CA ARG A 55 -16.00 -11.27 -40.04
C ARG A 55 -14.59 -10.69 -40.00
N THR A 56 -14.14 -10.09 -41.09
CA THR A 56 -12.81 -9.46 -41.17
C THR A 56 -12.75 -8.23 -40.27
N ALA A 57 -13.80 -7.39 -40.30
CA ALA A 57 -13.90 -6.23 -39.42
C ALA A 57 -13.88 -6.62 -37.93
N LEU A 58 -14.63 -7.67 -37.56
CA LEU A 58 -14.74 -8.13 -36.17
C LEU A 58 -13.41 -8.75 -35.67
N ARG A 59 -12.69 -9.48 -36.54
CA ARG A 59 -11.33 -9.96 -36.25
C ARG A 59 -10.35 -8.81 -36.05
N GLY A 60 -10.41 -7.78 -36.90
CA GLY A 60 -9.58 -6.58 -36.78
C GLY A 60 -9.82 -5.84 -35.47
N MET A 61 -11.10 -5.66 -35.09
CA MET A 61 -11.46 -5.10 -33.79
C MET A 61 -10.96 -5.94 -32.62
N GLY A 62 -11.16 -7.26 -32.67
CA GLY A 62 -10.68 -8.17 -31.64
C GLY A 62 -9.17 -8.12 -31.47
N LEU A 63 -8.42 -8.09 -32.58
CA LEU A 63 -6.96 -8.04 -32.56
C LEU A 63 -6.45 -6.67 -32.06
N GLY A 64 -7.10 -5.58 -32.46
CA GLY A 64 -6.82 -4.24 -31.95
C GLY A 64 -7.06 -4.13 -30.44
N LEU A 65 -8.18 -4.69 -29.95
CA LEU A 65 -8.50 -4.75 -28.53
C LEU A 65 -7.48 -5.60 -27.77
N LEU A 66 -7.06 -6.73 -28.33
CA LEU A 66 -6.05 -7.60 -27.73
C LEU A 66 -4.69 -6.89 -27.62
N ILE A 67 -4.20 -6.26 -28.70
CA ILE A 67 -2.93 -5.51 -28.67
C ILE A 67 -3.02 -4.37 -27.65
N PHE A 68 -4.10 -3.59 -27.70
CA PHE A 68 -4.29 -2.49 -26.76
C PHE A 68 -4.33 -2.98 -25.32
N GLY A 69 -5.13 -4.01 -25.04
CA GLY A 69 -5.24 -4.65 -23.74
C GLY A 69 -3.90 -5.20 -23.26
N GLY A 70 -3.08 -5.75 -24.15
CA GLY A 70 -1.73 -6.21 -23.83
C GLY A 70 -0.82 -5.07 -23.40
N ILE A 71 -0.77 -3.98 -24.18
CA ILE A 71 0.05 -2.81 -23.85
C ILE A 71 -0.40 -2.15 -22.54
N THR A 72 -1.71 -1.98 -22.34
CA THR A 72 -2.24 -1.39 -21.10
C THR A 72 -2.01 -2.29 -19.89
N SER A 73 -2.18 -3.60 -20.03
CA SER A 73 -1.93 -4.55 -18.95
C SER A 73 -0.46 -4.62 -18.57
N LEU A 74 0.45 -4.56 -19.55
CA LEU A 74 1.90 -4.48 -19.28
C LEU A 74 2.26 -3.17 -18.57
N GLY A 75 1.71 -2.04 -19.01
CA GLY A 75 1.93 -0.75 -18.36
C GLY A 75 1.40 -0.71 -16.93
N ALA A 76 0.19 -1.22 -16.71
CA ALA A 76 -0.40 -1.35 -15.38
C ALA A 76 0.42 -2.29 -14.49
N GLY A 77 0.81 -3.47 -15.00
CA GLY A 77 1.63 -4.44 -14.26
C GLY A 77 3.00 -3.88 -13.87
N TRP A 78 3.65 -3.13 -14.76
CA TRP A 78 4.90 -2.44 -14.45
C TRP A 78 4.72 -1.38 -13.35
N SER A 79 3.71 -0.51 -13.49
CA SER A 79 3.43 0.53 -12.49
C SER A 79 3.13 -0.09 -11.13
N ILE A 80 2.35 -1.16 -11.08
CA ILE A 80 2.05 -1.93 -9.89
C ILE A 80 3.33 -2.48 -9.24
N SER A 81 4.19 -3.11 -10.03
CA SER A 81 5.36 -3.81 -9.50
C SER A 81 6.44 -2.85 -8.98
N VAL A 82 6.61 -1.71 -9.66
CA VAL A 82 7.71 -0.78 -9.37
C VAL A 82 7.26 0.35 -8.44
N THR A 83 6.16 1.02 -8.78
CA THR A 83 5.73 2.25 -8.09
C THR A 83 4.60 2.01 -7.10
N GLY A 84 3.74 1.04 -7.37
CA GLY A 84 2.49 0.77 -6.66
C GLY A 84 2.51 -0.49 -5.79
N ALA A 85 3.69 -1.02 -5.45
CA ALA A 85 3.82 -2.27 -4.71
C ALA A 85 3.18 -2.22 -3.30
N GLU A 86 2.97 -1.02 -2.77
CA GLU A 86 2.32 -0.75 -1.48
C GLU A 86 0.80 -0.55 -1.57
N ASN A 87 0.20 -0.65 -2.76
CA ASN A 87 -1.23 -0.44 -2.95
C ASN A 87 -2.00 -1.77 -2.86
N PRO A 88 -2.79 -2.00 -1.78
CA PRO A 88 -3.55 -3.23 -1.62
C PRO A 88 -4.86 -3.27 -2.43
N ASN A 89 -5.16 -2.27 -3.26
CA ASN A 89 -6.38 -2.24 -4.09
C ASN A 89 -6.36 -3.26 -5.26
N GLN A 90 -5.67 -4.39 -5.10
CA GLN A 90 -5.57 -5.43 -6.11
C GLN A 90 -6.44 -6.61 -5.74
N LEU A 91 -7.23 -7.10 -6.69
CA LEU A 91 -8.07 -8.28 -6.48
C LEU A 91 -7.24 -9.54 -6.15
N TRP A 92 -6.02 -9.61 -6.66
CA TRP A 92 -5.09 -10.74 -6.50
C TRP A 92 -4.10 -10.55 -5.36
N HIS A 93 -3.88 -9.32 -4.89
CA HIS A 93 -2.94 -8.99 -3.80
C HIS A 93 -3.64 -8.10 -2.78
N SER A 94 -4.44 -8.73 -1.92
CA SER A 94 -5.26 -8.04 -0.92
C SER A 94 -4.48 -7.61 0.32
N ARG A 95 -3.25 -8.08 0.51
CA ARG A 95 -2.33 -7.68 1.59
C ARG A 95 -0.96 -7.35 1.01
N VAL A 96 -0.41 -6.21 1.40
CA VAL A 96 0.89 -5.71 0.95
C VAL A 96 1.70 -5.16 2.12
N SER A 97 3.02 -5.24 2.02
CA SER A 97 3.94 -4.63 3.00
C SER A 97 3.90 -3.11 2.89
N SER A 98 3.88 -2.42 4.02
CA SER A 98 3.85 -0.95 4.07
C SER A 98 5.24 -0.35 3.88
N ARG A 99 5.33 0.84 3.27
CA ARG A 99 6.57 1.62 3.26
C ARG A 99 6.99 2.14 4.63
N ASP A 100 6.09 2.13 5.61
CA ASP A 100 6.39 2.56 6.98
C ASP A 100 7.50 1.69 7.61
N LEU A 101 7.74 0.47 7.12
CA LEU A 101 8.91 -0.33 7.52
C LEU A 101 10.25 0.34 7.18
N PHE A 102 10.34 1.09 6.07
CA PHE A 102 11.56 1.83 5.75
C PHE A 102 11.80 2.96 6.75
N LEU A 103 10.72 3.60 7.23
CA LEU A 103 10.80 4.62 8.27
C LEU A 103 11.18 3.99 9.60
N LEU A 104 10.58 2.86 9.98
CA LEU A 104 10.96 2.10 11.17
C LEU A 104 12.46 1.75 11.15
N ARG A 105 12.95 1.21 10.02
CA ARG A 105 14.37 0.89 9.84
C ARG A 105 15.25 2.15 9.92
N ALA A 106 14.84 3.25 9.30
CA ALA A 106 15.58 4.51 9.35
C ALA A 106 15.68 5.04 10.79
N THR A 107 14.57 5.03 11.54
CA THR A 107 14.55 5.43 12.95
C THR A 107 15.45 4.54 13.79
N LEU A 108 15.40 3.22 13.60
CA LEU A 108 16.30 2.28 14.31
C LEU A 108 17.78 2.56 13.99
N LEU A 109 18.12 2.80 12.72
CA LEU A 109 19.49 3.15 12.34
C LEU A 109 19.95 4.47 12.96
N ASP A 110 19.05 5.46 13.07
CA ASP A 110 19.38 6.75 13.67
C ASP A 110 19.56 6.64 15.19
N VAL A 111 18.71 5.87 15.87
CA VAL A 111 18.89 5.53 17.30
C VAL A 111 20.20 4.78 17.50
N ALA A 112 20.46 3.77 16.68
CA ALA A 112 21.65 2.95 16.76
C ALA A 112 22.95 3.73 16.50
N LYS A 113 22.93 4.71 15.59
CA LYS A 113 24.07 5.62 15.39
C LYS A 113 24.37 6.49 16.62
N ARG A 114 23.33 6.94 17.32
CA ARG A 114 23.45 7.78 18.52
C ARG A 114 23.98 6.98 19.72
N GLU A 115 23.37 5.83 19.98
CA GLU A 115 23.69 4.99 21.14
C GLU A 115 24.95 4.13 20.94
N GLY A 116 25.12 3.58 19.74
CA GLY A 116 26.18 2.61 19.43
C GLY A 116 27.59 3.18 19.37
N ARG A 117 27.80 4.49 19.64
CA ARG A 117 29.11 5.18 19.58
C ARG A 117 29.92 4.86 18.31
N GLY A 118 29.23 4.72 17.17
CA GLY A 118 29.82 4.35 15.87
C GLY A 118 29.60 2.90 15.43
N PHE A 119 29.06 2.03 16.27
CA PHE A 119 28.70 0.64 15.94
C PHE A 119 27.18 0.44 16.01
N ALA A 120 26.47 0.95 15.01
CA ALA A 120 25.00 0.85 14.94
C ALA A 120 24.48 -0.60 15.05
N GLU A 121 25.24 -1.57 14.51
CA GLU A 121 24.88 -3.00 14.51
C GLU A 121 24.83 -3.64 15.90
N ARG A 122 25.38 -2.99 16.94
CA ARG A 122 25.47 -3.52 18.31
C ARG A 122 24.44 -2.95 19.30
N THR A 123 23.43 -2.27 18.78
CA THR A 123 22.36 -1.74 19.64
C THR A 123 21.40 -2.89 19.94
N PRO A 124 21.20 -3.28 21.22
CA PRO A 124 20.31 -4.38 21.55
C PRO A 124 18.86 -3.98 21.29
N ILE A 125 18.19 -4.74 20.42
CA ILE A 125 16.80 -4.52 20.05
C ILE A 125 15.99 -5.74 20.50
N TYR A 126 14.94 -5.52 21.27
CA TYR A 126 14.05 -6.60 21.71
C TYR A 126 12.74 -6.52 20.95
N ALA A 127 12.38 -7.59 20.24
CA ALA A 127 11.22 -7.58 19.35
C ALA A 127 10.26 -8.73 19.69
N LEU A 128 8.99 -8.39 19.96
CA LEU A 128 7.89 -9.35 20.11
C LEU A 128 7.17 -9.50 18.76
N VAL A 129 7.83 -10.12 17.80
CA VAL A 129 7.29 -10.33 16.45
C VAL A 129 7.58 -11.75 15.97
N PRO A 130 6.81 -12.29 15.01
CA PRO A 130 7.14 -13.58 14.39
C PRO A 130 8.56 -13.55 13.80
N SER A 131 9.37 -14.55 14.11
CA SER A 131 10.78 -14.62 13.70
C SER A 131 10.99 -14.83 12.20
N ASP A 132 9.92 -15.21 11.49
CA ASP A 132 9.86 -15.40 10.03
C ASP A 132 9.18 -14.23 9.29
N GLY A 133 8.73 -13.20 10.03
CA GLY A 133 8.01 -12.06 9.47
C GLY A 133 8.89 -11.02 8.76
N VAL A 134 8.25 -10.09 8.06
CA VAL A 134 8.93 -8.98 7.35
C VAL A 134 9.72 -8.09 8.33
N VAL A 135 9.19 -7.88 9.53
CA VAL A 135 9.89 -7.14 10.60
C VAL A 135 11.15 -7.89 11.04
N ALA A 136 11.07 -9.21 11.26
CA ALA A 136 12.24 -10.01 11.62
C ALA A 136 13.31 -10.02 10.51
N TRP A 137 12.90 -10.07 9.24
CA TRP A 137 13.83 -9.95 8.11
C TRP A 137 14.51 -8.57 8.07
N MET A 138 13.79 -7.50 8.37
CA MET A 138 14.34 -6.15 8.47
C MET A 138 15.33 -6.01 9.63
N LEU A 139 15.06 -6.69 10.76
CA LEU A 139 15.93 -6.70 11.93
C LEU A 139 17.20 -7.53 11.75
N ARG A 140 17.32 -8.32 10.68
CA ARG A 140 18.50 -9.14 10.36
C ARG A 140 19.80 -8.32 10.28
N ASP A 141 19.72 -7.03 9.95
CA ASP A 141 20.89 -6.14 9.87
C ASP A 141 21.41 -5.70 11.26
N PHE A 142 20.71 -6.03 12.35
CA PHE A 142 21.09 -5.68 13.72
C PHE A 142 21.51 -6.95 14.48
N ASN A 143 22.83 -7.08 14.71
CA ASN A 143 23.45 -8.31 15.22
C ASN A 143 22.99 -8.70 16.64
N ASP A 144 22.63 -7.71 17.46
CA ASP A 144 22.23 -7.91 18.86
C ASP A 144 20.68 -7.89 19.03
N THR A 145 19.94 -8.36 18.04
CA THR A 145 18.47 -8.46 18.11
C THR A 145 18.05 -9.70 18.91
N VAL A 146 17.18 -9.52 19.90
CA VAL A 146 16.60 -10.58 20.73
C VAL A 146 15.09 -10.68 20.47
N PHE A 147 14.65 -11.81 19.93
CA PHE A 147 13.22 -12.09 19.76
C PHE A 147 12.65 -12.57 21.09
N ILE A 148 11.79 -11.76 21.69
CA ILE A 148 11.09 -12.07 22.94
C ILE A 148 9.77 -12.78 22.64
N GLN A 149 9.30 -13.58 23.60
CA GLN A 149 8.05 -14.35 23.45
C GLN A 149 6.89 -13.77 24.27
N ASP A 150 7.21 -12.93 25.27
CA ASP A 150 6.24 -12.41 26.22
C ASP A 150 6.52 -10.94 26.55
N PHE A 151 5.47 -10.16 26.83
CA PHE A 151 5.58 -8.75 27.19
C PHE A 151 6.38 -8.52 28.48
N SER A 152 6.40 -9.47 29.41
CA SER A 152 7.19 -9.39 30.65
C SER A 152 8.70 -9.30 30.39
N GLN A 153 9.18 -9.86 29.27
CA GLN A 153 10.58 -9.79 28.86
C GLN A 153 10.96 -8.42 28.29
N ALA A 154 9.95 -7.60 27.94
CA ALA A 154 10.14 -6.25 27.42
C ALA A 154 10.40 -5.22 28.54
N ALA A 155 10.15 -5.58 29.80
CA ALA A 155 10.33 -4.65 30.92
C ALA A 155 11.77 -4.12 31.01
N SER A 156 11.89 -2.80 31.19
CA SER A 156 13.16 -2.08 31.35
C SER A 156 14.17 -2.18 30.20
N GLN A 157 13.82 -2.74 29.05
CA GLN A 157 14.72 -2.83 27.90
C GLN A 157 14.86 -1.48 27.16
N PRO A 158 16.01 -1.19 26.53
CA PRO A 158 16.26 0.13 25.94
C PRO A 158 15.45 0.42 24.67
N VAL A 159 15.37 -0.56 23.77
CA VAL A 159 14.69 -0.46 22.47
C VAL A 159 13.80 -1.67 22.28
N LEU A 160 12.51 -1.42 22.06
CA LEU A 160 11.47 -2.43 22.01
C LEU A 160 10.65 -2.28 20.73
N ILE A 161 10.32 -3.40 20.09
CA ILE A 161 9.37 -3.46 18.97
C ILE A 161 8.25 -4.39 19.38
N LEU A 162 7.06 -3.84 19.61
CA LEU A 162 5.91 -4.56 20.13
C LEU A 162 4.72 -4.43 19.17
N PRO A 163 3.88 -5.46 19.05
CA PRO A 163 2.66 -5.38 18.25
C PRO A 163 1.64 -4.47 18.94
N ASP A 164 0.89 -3.68 18.17
CA ASP A 164 -0.19 -2.86 18.71
C ASP A 164 -1.47 -3.71 18.87
N TYR A 165 -1.74 -4.16 20.09
CA TYR A 165 -2.99 -4.85 20.45
C TYR A 165 -4.03 -3.91 21.07
N GLY A 166 -3.79 -2.60 21.12
CA GLY A 166 -4.70 -1.64 21.75
C GLY A 166 -4.84 -1.76 23.27
N THR A 167 -3.97 -2.55 23.92
CA THR A 167 -3.90 -2.71 25.38
C THR A 167 -2.67 -2.02 25.94
N SER A 168 -2.84 -1.21 26.98
CA SER A 168 -1.71 -0.61 27.72
C SER A 168 -0.98 -1.69 28.54
N PHE A 169 0.33 -1.78 28.37
CA PHE A 169 1.22 -2.66 29.15
C PHE A 169 2.19 -1.80 29.97
N ASP A 170 2.53 -2.28 31.17
CA ASP A 170 3.53 -1.63 32.02
C ASP A 170 4.93 -2.10 31.63
N LEU A 171 5.76 -1.18 31.14
CA LEU A 171 7.14 -1.45 30.73
C LEU A 171 8.16 -1.18 31.86
N GLY A 172 7.69 -0.78 33.05
CA GLY A 172 8.53 -0.54 34.23
C GLY A 172 9.44 0.70 34.16
N ALA A 173 9.31 1.52 33.11
CA ALA A 173 10.05 2.76 32.89
C ALA A 173 9.25 3.69 31.95
N PRO A 174 9.61 4.99 31.83
CA PRO A 174 9.00 5.86 30.85
C PRO A 174 9.53 5.59 29.43
N TYR A 175 8.61 5.46 28.46
CA TYR A 175 8.92 5.22 27.05
C TYR A 175 8.22 6.22 26.12
N VAL A 176 8.82 6.43 24.95
CA VAL A 176 8.25 7.14 23.82
C VAL A 176 7.94 6.12 22.73
N GLY A 177 6.66 6.03 22.35
CA GLY A 177 6.17 5.11 21.32
C GLY A 177 5.95 5.81 19.98
N GLN A 178 6.29 5.13 18.89
CA GLN A 178 5.90 5.52 17.54
C GLN A 178 5.35 4.32 16.76
N ASP A 179 4.17 4.49 16.18
CA ASP A 179 3.48 3.44 15.45
C ASP A 179 3.94 3.36 13.99
N PHE A 180 4.10 2.14 13.49
CA PHE A 180 4.44 1.84 12.11
C PHE A 180 3.53 0.73 11.59
N ALA A 181 2.86 0.96 10.46
CA ALA A 181 2.12 -0.11 9.80
C ALA A 181 3.11 -1.10 9.18
N VAL A 182 2.99 -2.39 9.48
CA VAL A 182 3.78 -3.45 8.85
C VAL A 182 3.13 -3.86 7.53
N SER A 183 1.82 -4.09 7.57
CA SER A 183 1.06 -4.49 6.40
C SER A 183 -0.22 -3.69 6.27
N ARG A 184 -0.63 -3.48 5.01
CA ARG A 184 -1.89 -2.86 4.63
C ARG A 184 -2.70 -3.88 3.86
N ALA A 185 -4.00 -3.88 4.08
CA ALA A 185 -4.91 -4.79 3.40
C ALA A 185 -6.14 -4.08 2.88
N LEU A 186 -6.71 -4.61 1.81
CA LEU A 186 -8.03 -4.25 1.36
C LEU A 186 -9.05 -4.83 2.34
N SER A 187 -10.00 -4.02 2.78
CA SER A 187 -11.12 -4.51 3.59
C SER A 187 -11.90 -5.60 2.84
N ALA A 188 -12.41 -6.60 3.56
CA ALA A 188 -13.15 -7.74 3.00
C ALA A 188 -14.54 -7.38 2.45
N GLN A 189 -14.82 -6.10 2.20
CA GLN A 189 -16.09 -5.65 1.64
C GLN A 189 -16.23 -6.09 0.17
N PRO A 190 -17.45 -6.43 -0.28
CA PRO A 190 -17.68 -6.87 -1.66
C PRO A 190 -17.31 -5.75 -2.65
N PHE A 191 -16.51 -6.10 -3.64
CA PHE A 191 -16.12 -5.18 -4.72
C PHE A 191 -17.35 -4.83 -5.57
N ASN A 192 -17.69 -3.54 -5.66
CA ASN A 192 -18.83 -3.09 -6.45
C ASN A 192 -18.49 -3.17 -7.96
N THR A 193 -19.39 -3.71 -8.79
CA THR A 193 -19.17 -3.79 -10.24
C THR A 193 -19.03 -2.42 -10.91
N LEU A 194 -19.62 -1.38 -10.33
CA LEU A 194 -19.43 0.01 -10.79
C LEU A 194 -18.01 0.54 -10.58
N ASP A 195 -17.21 -0.11 -9.72
CA ASP A 195 -15.81 0.27 -9.49
C ASP A 195 -14.88 -0.34 -10.54
N LEU A 196 -15.33 -1.33 -11.33
CA LEU A 196 -14.51 -2.03 -12.31
C LEU A 196 -13.82 -1.08 -13.33
N PRO A 197 -14.51 -0.09 -13.93
CA PRO A 197 -13.88 0.82 -14.88
C PRO A 197 -12.75 1.64 -14.24
N ALA A 198 -12.95 2.09 -12.99
CA ALA A 198 -11.99 2.91 -12.27
C ALA A 198 -10.84 2.09 -11.70
N TRP A 199 -11.13 0.87 -11.24
CA TRP A 199 -10.11 -0.08 -10.82
C TRP A 199 -9.22 -0.49 -11.99
N TRP A 200 -9.81 -0.80 -13.15
CA TRP A 200 -9.05 -1.21 -14.32
C TRP A 200 -8.19 -0.08 -14.90
N SER A 201 -8.73 1.14 -14.98
CA SER A 201 -8.00 2.27 -15.60
C SER A 201 -7.13 3.08 -14.65
N LEU A 202 -7.45 3.10 -13.35
CA LEU A 202 -6.81 3.96 -12.35
C LEU A 202 -6.29 3.21 -11.12
N GLY A 203 -6.61 1.92 -10.96
CA GLY A 203 -6.25 1.15 -9.76
C GLY A 203 -6.97 1.62 -8.49
N GLN A 204 -8.12 2.29 -8.65
CA GLN A 204 -8.90 2.87 -7.55
C GLN A 204 -10.15 2.05 -7.27
N SER A 205 -10.51 1.94 -5.99
CA SER A 205 -11.75 1.30 -5.54
C SER A 205 -12.32 2.06 -4.35
N ARG A 206 -13.61 1.88 -4.06
CA ARG A 206 -14.23 2.43 -2.84
C ARG A 206 -13.91 1.64 -1.58
N ALA A 207 -13.38 0.43 -1.71
CA ALA A 207 -13.06 -0.41 -0.58
C ALA A 207 -11.96 0.26 0.28
N PRO A 208 -12.17 0.40 1.61
CA PRO A 208 -11.20 1.06 2.46
C PRO A 208 -9.96 0.20 2.62
N ILE A 209 -8.81 0.86 2.65
CA ILE A 209 -7.51 0.26 2.95
C ILE A 209 -7.31 0.34 4.46
N ILE A 210 -7.09 -0.81 5.10
CA ILE A 210 -6.86 -0.92 6.55
C ILE A 210 -5.39 -1.27 6.83
N ARG A 211 -4.86 -0.80 7.97
CA ARG A 211 -3.58 -1.28 8.51
C ARG A 211 -3.85 -2.63 9.16
N SER A 212 -3.44 -3.71 8.50
CA SER A 212 -3.72 -5.08 8.97
C SER A 212 -2.79 -5.50 10.11
N GLU A 213 -1.59 -4.93 10.15
CA GLU A 213 -0.59 -5.23 11.16
C GLU A 213 0.15 -3.95 11.48
N VAL A 214 0.25 -3.62 12.77
CA VAL A 214 0.90 -2.41 13.28
C VAL A 214 1.86 -2.84 14.37
N VAL A 215 3.06 -2.29 14.33
CA VAL A 215 4.06 -2.41 15.39
C VAL A 215 4.38 -1.04 15.92
N VAL A 216 4.68 -0.97 17.20
CA VAL A 216 5.10 0.24 17.89
C VAL A 216 6.55 0.09 18.28
N LEU A 217 7.36 1.04 17.85
CA LEU A 217 8.72 1.20 18.35
C LEU A 217 8.65 1.98 19.67
N TRP A 218 9.03 1.34 20.76
CA TRP A 218 9.17 1.98 22.06
C TRP A 218 10.64 2.23 22.36
N LEU A 219 10.98 3.49 22.60
CA LEU A 219 12.30 3.91 23.04
C LEU A 219 12.20 4.36 24.49
N ARG A 220 13.08 3.85 25.33
CA ARG A 220 13.17 4.33 26.71
C ARG A 220 13.59 5.80 26.73
N GLN A 221 13.03 6.58 27.66
CA GLN A 221 13.15 8.04 27.62
C GLN A 221 14.60 8.55 27.68
N ASP A 222 15.48 7.86 28.41
CA ASP A 222 16.92 8.13 28.50
C ASP A 222 17.62 7.99 27.14
N ILE A 223 17.33 6.89 26.42
CA ILE A 223 17.83 6.61 25.07
C ILE A 223 17.32 7.64 24.07
N TYR A 224 16.05 8.02 24.17
CA TYR A 224 15.47 9.04 23.30
C TYR A 224 16.15 10.41 23.50
N GLN A 225 16.48 10.77 24.74
CA GLN A 225 17.12 12.03 25.09
C GLN A 225 18.66 12.01 24.96
N GLY A 226 19.27 10.84 24.73
CA GLY A 226 20.73 10.68 24.62
C GLY A 226 21.47 10.95 25.94
N VAL A 227 20.81 10.70 27.08
CA VAL A 227 21.38 10.88 28.42
C VAL A 227 21.65 9.52 29.06
N PRO A 228 22.72 9.38 29.87
CA PRO A 228 22.97 8.14 30.60
C PRO A 228 21.79 7.78 31.50
N PHE A 229 21.43 6.50 31.53
CA PHE A 229 20.43 5.97 32.44
C PHE A 229 20.81 6.31 33.89
N ASN A 230 19.92 6.98 34.61
CA ASN A 230 20.09 7.29 36.04
C ASN A 230 19.09 6.44 36.83
N ASP A 231 19.56 5.32 37.35
CA ASP A 231 18.78 4.29 38.04
C ASP A 231 18.19 4.76 39.38
N GLY A 232 18.40 6.03 39.76
CA GLY A 232 17.96 6.56 41.05
C GLY A 232 18.66 5.92 42.27
N LEU A 233 19.67 5.09 42.04
CA LEU A 233 20.50 4.48 43.08
C LEU A 233 21.78 5.29 43.30
N ALA A 234 21.61 6.50 43.81
CA ALA A 234 22.65 7.22 44.52
C ALA A 234 22.03 7.83 45.78
N GLY A 235 22.15 7.09 46.88
CA GLY A 235 22.04 7.65 48.22
C GLY A 235 23.27 8.46 48.59
#